data_AF-E3R123-F1
#
_entry.id   AF-E3R123-F1
#
_cell.length_a   1.000
_cell.length_b   1.000
_cell.length_c   1.000
_cell.angle_alpha   90.00
_cell.angle_beta   90.00
_cell.angle_gamma   90.00
#
_symmetry.space_group_name_H-M   'P 1'
#
loop_
_entity.id
_entity.type
_entity.pdbx_description
1 polymer ?
#
loop_
_entity_poly.entity_id
_entity_poly.type
_entity_poly.pdbx_seq_one_letter_code
_entity_poly.pdbx_strand_id
1 'polypeptide(L)'
;NYGVFVACYFAAREASITTKNTTSGWKSAGLWPVSSRRPLSNFLVSKASSTHQEDQQSSQPRSQQLDEAASIVPWSTPHRSADLRHQLHQLVQLGKDGLDTHTLRRPSRKMQKSWDNQASRLVLLKQQFQHIQAHLDNQRQRKRKKVPLSPNSRFAAVAHIQQARQSPDDSIDSLD
;
A
#
# COMPACT_ATOMS: atom_id res chain seq x y z
N ASN A 1 7.36 27.24 -37.45
CA ASN A 1 5.91 27.26 -37.15
C ASN A 1 5.43 26.29 -36.06
N TYR A 2 6.15 25.22 -35.72
CA TYR A 2 5.72 24.29 -34.64
C TYR A 2 5.61 24.94 -33.25
N GLY A 3 6.51 25.87 -32.90
CA GLY A 3 6.51 26.54 -31.59
C GLY A 3 5.30 27.44 -31.33
N VAL A 4 4.80 28.11 -32.37
CA VAL A 4 3.63 29.01 -32.27
C VAL A 4 2.35 28.22 -32.04
N PHE A 5 2.19 27.08 -32.72
CA PHE A 5 1.06 26.18 -32.51
C PHE A 5 1.02 25.63 -31.08
N VAL A 6 2.15 25.14 -30.56
CA VAL A 6 2.24 24.58 -29.22
C VAL A 6 1.93 25.64 -28.16
N ALA A 7 2.47 26.86 -28.30
CA ALA A 7 2.18 27.97 -27.39
C ALA A 7 0.69 28.35 -27.42
N CYS A 8 0.09 28.45 -28.62
CA CYS A 8 -1.33 28.76 -28.77
C CYS A 8 -2.23 27.66 -28.19
N TYR A 9 -1.85 26.39 -28.37
CA TYR A 9 -2.56 25.24 -27.78
C TYR A 9 -2.53 25.29 -26.25
N PHE A 10 -1.38 25.57 -25.62
CA PHE A 10 -1.29 25.69 -24.17
C PHE A 10 -2.14 26.85 -23.63
N ALA A 11 -2.09 28.02 -24.28
CA ALA A 11 -2.92 29.16 -23.91
C ALA A 11 -4.42 28.86 -24.02
N ALA A 12 -4.85 28.24 -25.13
CA ALA A 12 -6.23 27.80 -25.31
C ALA A 12 -6.65 26.72 -24.30
N ARG A 13 -5.74 25.80 -23.97
CA ARG A 13 -5.97 24.76 -22.96
C ARG A 13 -6.20 25.37 -21.59
N GLU A 14 -5.37 26.30 -21.15
CA GLU A 14 -5.55 27.00 -19.86
C GLU A 14 -6.87 27.76 -19.81
N ALA A 15 -7.25 28.43 -20.90
CA ALA A 15 -8.54 29.12 -21.00
C ALA A 15 -9.75 28.15 -20.98
N SER A 16 -9.59 26.95 -21.55
CA SER A 16 -10.67 25.97 -21.69
C SER A 16 -10.89 25.08 -20.45
N ILE A 17 -9.83 24.72 -19.71
CA ILE A 17 -9.91 23.84 -18.53
C ILE A 17 -10.22 24.67 -17.29
N THR A 18 -11.43 25.23 -17.26
CA THR A 18 -11.96 25.94 -16.09
C THR A 18 -13.02 25.08 -15.41
N THR A 19 -13.17 25.25 -14.09
CA THR A 19 -14.19 24.53 -13.29
C THR A 19 -15.59 24.75 -13.81
N LYS A 20 -15.89 25.95 -14.34
CA LYS A 20 -17.16 26.28 -14.97
C LYS A 20 -17.39 25.46 -16.24
N ASN A 21 -16.38 25.36 -17.11
CA ASN A 21 -16.49 24.67 -18.39
C ASN A 21 -16.53 23.14 -18.23
N THR A 22 -15.79 22.59 -17.25
CA THR A 22 -15.92 21.18 -16.89
C THR A 22 -17.31 20.91 -16.34
N THR A 23 -17.76 21.69 -15.36
CA THR A 23 -19.09 21.53 -14.74
C THR A 23 -20.22 21.66 -15.77
N SER A 24 -20.15 22.63 -16.69
CA SER A 24 -21.16 22.78 -17.75
C SER A 24 -21.17 21.60 -18.71
N GLY A 25 -20.00 21.07 -19.09
CA GLY A 25 -19.88 19.87 -19.92
C GLY A 25 -20.52 18.65 -19.25
N TRP A 26 -20.21 18.40 -17.98
CA TRP A 26 -20.83 17.31 -17.21
C TRP A 26 -22.35 17.49 -17.02
N LYS A 27 -22.81 18.74 -16.83
CA LYS A 27 -24.25 19.07 -16.74
C LYS A 27 -24.97 18.83 -18.07
N SER A 28 -24.37 19.24 -19.18
CA SER A 28 -24.91 19.03 -20.53
C SER A 28 -24.96 17.55 -20.90
N ALA A 29 -23.94 16.77 -20.51
CA ALA A 29 -23.91 15.32 -20.70
C ALA A 29 -24.85 14.54 -19.76
N GLY A 30 -25.48 15.22 -18.78
CA GLY A 30 -26.36 14.57 -17.78
C GLY A 30 -25.63 13.70 -16.76
N LEU A 31 -24.30 13.73 -16.73
CA LEU A 31 -23.43 12.89 -15.88
C LEU A 31 -22.93 13.62 -14.63
N TRP A 32 -23.38 14.87 -14.41
CA TRP A 32 -22.96 15.68 -13.26
C TRP A 32 -23.49 15.09 -11.94
N PRO A 33 -22.61 14.66 -11.00
CA PRO A 33 -23.00 13.92 -9.81
C PRO A 33 -23.46 14.87 -8.68
N VAL A 34 -24.47 15.69 -8.93
CA VAL A 34 -25.17 16.43 -7.86
C VAL A 34 -26.21 15.55 -7.17
N SER A 35 -26.74 14.57 -7.89
CA SER A 35 -27.59 13.54 -7.30
C SER A 35 -27.27 12.18 -7.91
N SER A 36 -26.93 11.22 -7.06
CA SER A 36 -26.75 9.82 -7.42
C SER A 36 -28.00 9.20 -8.06
N ARG A 37 -29.17 9.80 -7.80
CA ARG A 37 -30.47 9.34 -8.34
C ARG A 37 -30.62 9.52 -9.85
N ARG A 38 -30.05 10.59 -10.45
CA ARG A 38 -30.25 10.89 -11.88
C ARG A 38 -29.63 9.87 -12.83
N PRO A 39 -28.37 9.42 -12.61
CA PRO A 39 -27.81 8.31 -13.37
C PRO A 39 -28.61 7.01 -13.19
N LEU A 40 -29.10 6.74 -11.98
CA LEU A 40 -29.86 5.53 -11.64
C LEU A 40 -31.29 5.55 -12.20
N SER A 41 -31.88 6.72 -12.44
CA SER A 41 -33.18 6.88 -13.09
C SER A 41 -33.10 6.89 -14.61
N ASN A 42 -31.92 6.74 -15.21
CA ASN A 42 -31.79 6.60 -16.65
C ASN A 42 -32.42 5.26 -17.07
N PHE A 43 -33.34 5.29 -18.03
CA PHE A 43 -34.01 4.09 -18.54
C PHE A 43 -33.03 2.98 -18.94
N LEU A 44 -31.85 3.32 -19.48
CA LEU A 44 -30.82 2.33 -19.82
C LEU A 44 -30.25 1.62 -18.59
N VAL A 45 -30.13 2.33 -17.48
CA VAL A 45 -29.66 1.79 -16.19
C VAL A 45 -30.79 1.04 -15.48
N SER A 46 -32.01 1.60 -15.49
CA SER A 46 -33.19 0.96 -14.89
C SER A 46 -33.60 -0.33 -15.60
N LYS A 47 -33.47 -0.42 -16.92
CA LYS A 47 -33.74 -1.65 -17.68
C LYS A 47 -32.73 -2.76 -17.37
N ALA A 48 -31.46 -2.39 -17.15
CA ALA A 48 -30.44 -3.34 -16.72
C ALA A 48 -30.73 -3.90 -15.32
N SER A 49 -31.29 -3.10 -14.40
CA SER A 49 -31.67 -3.57 -13.06
C SER A 49 -33.03 -4.26 -13.00
N SER A 50 -33.99 -3.92 -13.87
CA SER A 50 -35.30 -4.60 -13.94
C SER A 50 -35.22 -5.99 -14.61
N THR A 51 -34.24 -6.22 -15.47
CA THR A 51 -33.99 -7.54 -16.09
C THR A 51 -33.67 -8.62 -15.04
N HIS A 52 -33.29 -8.23 -13.81
CA HIS A 52 -33.07 -9.16 -12.70
C HIS A 52 -34.29 -9.43 -11.81
N GLN A 53 -35.46 -8.82 -12.06
CA GLN A 53 -36.65 -8.98 -11.20
C GLN A 53 -37.84 -9.69 -11.86
N GLU A 54 -37.78 -9.99 -13.15
CA GLU A 54 -38.85 -10.68 -13.90
C GLU A 54 -38.54 -12.17 -14.12
N ASP A 55 -38.18 -12.90 -13.05
CA ASP A 55 -38.22 -14.36 -13.05
C ASP A 55 -39.38 -14.84 -12.16
N GLN A 56 -40.61 -14.65 -12.65
CA GLN A 56 -41.75 -15.48 -12.28
C GLN A 56 -42.92 -15.27 -13.28
N GLN A 57 -43.15 -16.32 -14.07
CA GLN A 57 -44.36 -16.66 -14.86
C GLN A 57 -44.39 -16.38 -16.37
N SER A 58 -44.36 -17.50 -17.10
CA SER A 58 -45.06 -17.86 -18.34
C SER A 58 -44.32 -17.79 -19.69
N SER A 59 -44.09 -19.00 -20.23
CA SER A 59 -44.37 -19.45 -21.61
C SER A 59 -43.64 -18.83 -22.83
N GLN A 60 -42.45 -19.39 -23.15
CA GLN A 60 -41.75 -19.51 -24.46
C GLN A 60 -41.40 -18.23 -25.28
N PRO A 61 -40.41 -18.25 -26.22
CA PRO A 61 -39.44 -19.28 -26.60
C PRO A 61 -37.95 -18.85 -26.51
N ARG A 62 -37.09 -19.82 -26.20
CA ARG A 62 -35.68 -20.00 -26.64
C ARG A 62 -34.95 -18.75 -27.17
N SER A 63 -34.61 -17.83 -26.28
CA SER A 63 -33.54 -16.86 -26.51
C SER A 63 -32.40 -17.25 -25.59
N GLN A 64 -31.39 -17.86 -26.21
CA GLN A 64 -30.06 -18.16 -25.69
C GLN A 64 -29.90 -17.78 -24.22
N GLN A 65 -30.13 -18.79 -23.37
CA GLN A 65 -29.52 -18.86 -22.05
C GLN A 65 -28.05 -18.51 -22.28
N LEU A 66 -27.67 -17.26 -22.01
CA LEU A 66 -26.28 -16.85 -22.00
C LEU A 66 -25.68 -17.75 -20.94
N ASP A 67 -24.95 -18.75 -21.43
CA ASP A 67 -24.40 -19.83 -20.65
C ASP A 67 -23.98 -19.32 -19.29
N GLU A 68 -24.68 -19.77 -18.25
CA GLU A 68 -24.21 -19.75 -16.87
C GLU A 68 -22.90 -20.56 -16.74
N ALA A 69 -22.50 -21.24 -17.82
CA ALA A 69 -21.18 -21.80 -18.08
C ALA A 69 -20.14 -20.79 -18.63
N ALA A 70 -20.41 -19.48 -18.65
CA ALA A 70 -19.38 -18.45 -18.75
C ALA A 70 -18.59 -18.36 -17.43
N SER A 71 -17.91 -19.46 -17.09
CA SER A 71 -16.74 -19.54 -16.23
C SER A 71 -16.73 -18.54 -15.06
N ILE A 72 -17.54 -18.81 -14.03
CA ILE A 72 -17.40 -18.15 -12.73
C ILE A 72 -16.07 -18.63 -12.12
N VAL A 73 -14.95 -18.02 -12.53
CA VAL A 73 -13.72 -18.09 -11.74
C VAL A 73 -14.02 -17.28 -10.48
N PRO A 74 -14.03 -17.88 -9.28
CA PRO A 74 -14.20 -17.10 -8.06
C PRO A 74 -12.98 -16.20 -7.90
N TRP A 75 -13.14 -14.93 -8.26
CA TRP A 75 -12.09 -13.92 -8.12
C TRP A 75 -11.96 -13.53 -6.64
N SER A 76 -10.94 -14.06 -5.98
CA SER A 76 -10.55 -13.63 -4.62
C SER A 76 -9.58 -12.45 -4.67
N THR A 77 -9.55 -11.60 -3.64
CA THR A 77 -8.58 -10.51 -3.52
C THR A 77 -7.18 -11.12 -3.32
N PRO A 78 -6.21 -10.88 -4.23
CA PRO A 78 -4.90 -11.49 -4.12
C PRO A 78 -4.15 -10.98 -2.90
N HIS A 79 -3.69 -11.90 -2.04
CA HIS A 79 -2.90 -11.57 -0.85
C HIS A 79 -1.39 -11.55 -1.15
N ARG A 80 -0.95 -12.29 -2.17
CA ARG A 80 0.45 -12.35 -2.61
C ARG A 80 0.58 -11.97 -4.10
N SER A 81 1.78 -11.52 -4.48
CA SER A 81 2.08 -11.24 -5.89
C SER A 81 1.98 -12.48 -6.78
N ALA A 82 2.23 -13.66 -6.22
CA ALA A 82 2.04 -14.94 -6.92
C ALA A 82 0.57 -15.20 -7.26
N ASP A 83 -0.34 -14.92 -6.32
CA ASP A 83 -1.79 -15.11 -6.51
C ASP A 83 -2.31 -14.19 -7.62
N LEU A 84 -1.88 -12.91 -7.59
CA LEU A 84 -2.20 -11.94 -8.63
C LEU A 84 -1.72 -12.42 -10.00
N ARG A 85 -0.47 -12.93 -10.10
CA ARG A 85 0.06 -13.47 -11.35
C ARG A 85 -0.73 -14.68 -11.84
N HIS A 86 -1.13 -15.56 -10.94
CA HIS A 86 -1.93 -16.73 -11.26
C HIS A 86 -3.30 -16.33 -11.82
N GLN A 87 -4.00 -15.41 -11.15
CA GLN A 87 -5.29 -14.88 -11.59
C GLN A 87 -5.19 -14.14 -12.93
N LEU A 88 -4.16 -13.33 -13.13
CA LEU A 88 -3.92 -12.67 -14.42
C LEU A 88 -3.62 -13.67 -15.54
N HIS A 89 -2.92 -14.77 -15.22
CA HIS A 89 -2.66 -15.82 -16.19
C HIS A 89 -3.95 -16.54 -16.60
N GLN A 90 -4.84 -16.84 -15.65
CA GLN A 90 -6.18 -17.37 -15.92
C GLN A 90 -7.00 -16.40 -16.78
N LEU A 91 -6.96 -15.09 -16.49
CA LEU A 91 -7.62 -14.05 -17.31
C LEU A 91 -7.15 -14.09 -18.76
N VAL A 92 -5.84 -14.22 -18.97
CA VAL A 92 -5.23 -14.26 -20.31
C VAL A 92 -5.58 -15.57 -21.03
N GLN A 93 -5.74 -16.68 -20.31
CA GLN A 93 -6.17 -17.95 -20.89
C GLN A 93 -7.63 -17.90 -21.34
N LEU A 94 -8.53 -17.39 -20.49
CA LEU A 94 -9.95 -17.19 -20.82
C LEU A 94 -10.12 -16.20 -21.99
N GLY A 95 -9.22 -15.24 -22.11
CA GLY A 95 -9.23 -14.28 -23.21
C GLY A 95 -8.93 -14.86 -24.59
N LYS A 96 -8.44 -16.10 -24.71
CA LYS A 96 -8.09 -16.72 -26.00
C LYS A 96 -9.31 -17.14 -26.82
N ASP A 97 -10.47 -17.32 -26.18
CA ASP A 97 -11.67 -17.92 -26.80
C ASP A 97 -12.66 -16.89 -27.39
N GLY A 98 -12.18 -15.67 -27.70
CA GLY A 98 -12.97 -14.65 -28.43
C GLY A 98 -13.13 -13.30 -27.71
N LEU A 99 -12.63 -13.17 -26.48
CA LEU A 99 -12.59 -11.90 -25.75
C LEU A 99 -11.39 -11.07 -26.24
N ASP A 100 -11.54 -9.75 -26.35
CA ASP A 100 -10.52 -8.87 -26.93
C ASP A 100 -9.21 -8.91 -26.11
N THR A 101 -8.29 -9.79 -26.53
CA THR A 101 -7.05 -10.12 -25.80
C THR A 101 -6.21 -8.88 -25.48
N HIS A 102 -6.27 -7.85 -26.30
CA HIS A 102 -5.45 -6.66 -26.15
C HIS A 102 -5.98 -5.73 -25.04
N THR A 103 -7.31 -5.62 -24.91
CA THR A 103 -7.96 -4.79 -23.89
C THR A 103 -7.74 -5.34 -22.48
N LEU A 104 -7.58 -6.66 -22.32
CA LEU A 104 -7.29 -7.29 -21.03
C LEU A 104 -5.81 -7.44 -20.74
N ARG A 105 -4.98 -7.77 -21.75
CA ARG A 105 -3.54 -8.02 -21.57
C ARG A 105 -2.76 -6.77 -21.16
N ARG A 106 -3.13 -5.58 -21.66
CA ARG A 106 -2.44 -4.34 -21.30
C ARG A 106 -2.69 -3.91 -19.85
N PRO A 107 -3.93 -3.78 -19.37
CA PRO A 107 -4.19 -3.39 -17.98
C PRO A 107 -3.68 -4.45 -17.01
N SER A 108 -3.84 -5.74 -17.29
CA SER A 108 -3.27 -6.83 -16.45
C SER A 108 -1.76 -6.68 -16.27
N ARG A 109 -1.01 -6.50 -17.35
CA ARG A 109 0.44 -6.24 -17.27
C ARG A 109 0.77 -4.96 -16.49
N LYS A 110 -0.02 -3.89 -16.66
CA LYS A 110 0.17 -2.65 -15.90
C LYS A 110 -0.05 -2.88 -14.40
N MET A 111 -1.12 -3.59 -14.03
CA MET A 111 -1.44 -3.91 -12.64
C MET A 111 -0.33 -4.76 -11.99
N GLN A 112 0.14 -5.79 -12.70
CA GLN A 112 1.26 -6.60 -12.26
C GLN A 112 2.52 -5.74 -12.03
N LYS A 113 2.87 -4.89 -12.99
CA LYS A 113 4.02 -4.00 -12.89
C LYS A 113 3.90 -3.02 -11.72
N SER A 114 2.72 -2.44 -11.48
CA SER A 114 2.52 -1.53 -10.35
C SER A 114 2.68 -2.23 -9.01
N TRP A 115 2.20 -3.48 -8.91
CA TRP A 115 2.35 -4.28 -7.70
C TRP A 115 3.82 -4.64 -7.43
N ASP A 116 4.53 -5.10 -8.46
CA ASP A 116 5.95 -5.43 -8.36
C ASP A 116 6.78 -4.19 -7.94
N ASN A 117 6.44 -3.01 -8.45
CA ASN A 117 7.05 -1.74 -8.03
C ASN A 117 6.74 -1.38 -6.57
N GLN A 118 5.55 -1.67 -6.07
CA GLN A 118 5.22 -1.44 -4.66
C GLN A 118 5.98 -2.40 -3.75
N ALA A 119 6.07 -3.68 -4.13
CA ALA A 119 6.83 -4.67 -3.41
C ALA A 119 8.33 -4.31 -3.34
N SER A 120 8.92 -3.86 -4.46
CA SER A 120 10.33 -3.42 -4.47
C SER A 120 10.57 -2.19 -3.58
N ARG A 121 9.67 -1.21 -3.61
CA ARG A 121 9.73 -0.04 -2.70
C ARG A 121 9.68 -0.46 -1.23
N LEU A 122 8.81 -1.39 -0.86
CA LEU A 122 8.74 -1.90 0.52
C LEU A 122 10.05 -2.56 0.96
N VAL A 123 10.69 -3.33 0.08
CA VAL A 123 12.00 -3.95 0.37
C VAL A 123 13.07 -2.88 0.57
N LEU A 124 13.13 -1.87 -0.31
CA LEU A 124 14.08 -0.77 -0.19
C LEU A 124 13.89 0.02 1.12
N LEU A 125 12.65 0.35 1.47
CA LEU A 125 12.35 1.03 2.73
C LEU A 125 12.78 0.19 3.94
N LYS A 126 12.53 -1.13 3.92
CA LYS A 126 12.97 -2.03 4.99
C LYS A 126 14.49 -2.05 5.12
N GLN A 127 15.22 -2.09 4.01
CA GLN A 127 16.68 -2.03 4.02
C GLN A 127 17.19 -0.70 4.59
N GLN A 128 16.60 0.42 4.17
CA GLN A 128 16.94 1.75 4.71
C GLN A 128 16.67 1.84 6.20
N PHE A 129 15.51 1.33 6.66
CA PHE A 129 15.17 1.29 8.07
C PHE A 129 16.18 0.47 8.87
N GLN A 130 16.55 -0.72 8.40
CA GLN A 130 17.57 -1.57 9.03
C GLN A 130 18.93 -0.86 9.11
N HIS A 131 19.33 -0.17 8.05
CA HIS A 131 20.56 0.60 8.01
C HIS A 131 20.57 1.73 9.05
N ILE A 132 19.50 2.54 9.11
CA ILE A 132 19.36 3.62 10.10
C ILE A 132 19.33 3.06 11.52
N GLN A 133 18.61 1.96 11.74
CA GLN A 133 18.54 1.29 13.03
C GLN A 133 19.94 0.83 13.50
N ALA A 134 20.71 0.20 12.60
CA ALA A 134 22.09 -0.19 12.89
C ALA A 134 22.98 1.02 13.24
N HIS A 135 22.80 2.16 12.57
CA HIS A 135 23.51 3.39 12.92
C HIS A 135 23.16 3.89 14.32
N LEU A 136 21.87 3.89 14.68
CA LEU A 136 21.42 4.28 16.03
C LEU A 136 21.96 3.33 17.10
N ASP A 137 21.95 2.03 16.86
CA ASP A 137 22.46 1.03 17.80
C ASP A 137 23.98 1.18 18.00
N ASN A 138 24.74 1.40 16.92
CA ASN A 138 26.16 1.72 16.99
C ASN A 138 26.43 3.02 17.78
N GLN A 139 25.62 4.06 17.60
CA GLN A 139 25.75 5.31 18.37
C GLN A 139 25.41 5.11 19.85
N ARG A 140 24.38 4.32 20.16
CA ARG A 140 24.02 3.96 21.54
C ARG A 140 25.15 3.20 22.22
N GLN A 141 25.75 2.23 21.54
CA GLN A 141 26.90 1.46 22.05
C GLN A 141 28.17 2.33 22.20
N ARG A 142 28.39 3.30 21.32
CA ARG A 142 29.55 4.22 21.36
C ARG A 142 29.49 5.26 22.49
N LYS A 143 28.38 5.40 23.23
CA LYS A 143 28.38 6.20 24.46
C LYS A 143 29.32 5.54 25.47
N ARG A 144 30.58 6.00 25.48
CA ARG A 144 31.59 5.58 26.46
C ARG A 144 31.05 5.81 27.87
N LYS A 145 31.01 4.77 28.70
CA LYS A 145 30.80 4.95 30.14
C LYS A 145 31.93 5.84 30.66
N LYS A 146 31.60 6.88 31.43
CA LYS A 146 32.59 7.74 32.08
C LYS A 146 33.46 6.85 32.95
N VAL A 147 34.68 6.56 32.50
CA VAL A 147 35.67 5.85 33.31
C VAL A 147 35.98 6.78 34.48
N PRO A 148 35.79 6.37 35.74
CA PRO A 148 36.24 7.16 36.87
C PRO A 148 37.76 7.27 36.79
N LEU A 149 38.26 8.48 36.52
CA LEU A 149 39.68 8.76 36.30
C LEU A 149 40.49 8.91 37.61
N SER A 150 39.89 8.66 38.78
CA SER A 150 40.63 8.79 40.04
C SER A 150 41.49 7.53 40.29
N PRO A 151 42.83 7.64 40.25
CA PRO A 151 43.71 6.53 40.64
C PRO A 151 43.48 6.11 42.10
N ASN A 152 42.99 7.05 42.93
CA ASN A 152 42.60 6.83 44.32
C ASN A 152 41.33 5.99 44.51
N SER A 153 40.61 5.62 43.45
CA SER A 153 39.47 4.67 43.54
C SER A 153 39.91 3.25 43.92
N ARG A 154 41.17 2.87 43.64
CA ARG A 154 41.72 1.54 43.98
C ARG A 154 42.32 1.49 45.38
N PHE A 155 42.60 2.64 45.99
CA PHE A 155 43.19 2.72 47.31
C PHE A 155 42.07 2.75 48.36
N ALA A 156 42.32 2.10 49.51
CA ALA A 156 41.42 2.17 50.64
C ALA A 156 41.23 3.64 51.06
N ALA A 157 39.99 4.09 51.21
CA ALA A 157 39.73 5.44 51.69
C ALA A 157 40.31 5.60 53.10
N VAL A 158 40.84 6.78 53.41
CA VAL A 158 41.53 7.06 54.69
C VAL A 158 40.64 6.70 55.90
N ALA A 159 39.33 6.87 55.79
CA ALA A 159 38.37 6.46 56.81
C ALA A 159 38.41 4.95 57.12
N HIS A 160 38.54 4.09 56.10
CA HIS A 160 38.66 2.63 56.29
C HIS A 160 39.98 2.25 56.97
N ILE A 161 41.06 2.97 56.67
CA ILE A 161 42.37 2.77 57.30
C ILE A 161 42.32 3.17 58.78
N GLN A 162 41.62 4.26 59.09
CA GLN A 162 41.42 4.70 60.47
C GLN A 162 40.53 3.73 61.26
N GLN A 163 39.44 3.23 60.67
CA GLN A 163 38.59 2.21 61.29
C GLN A 163 39.35 0.90 61.53
N ALA A 164 40.11 0.41 60.55
CA ALA A 164 40.94 -0.80 60.70
C ALA A 164 42.03 -0.64 61.77
N ARG A 165 42.54 0.58 61.99
CA ARG A 165 43.46 0.89 63.10
C ARG A 165 42.76 0.96 64.46
N GLN A 166 41.49 1.34 64.48
CA GLN A 166 40.69 1.46 65.70
C GLN A 166 39.98 0.16 66.08
N SER A 167 39.87 -0.81 65.17
CA SER A 167 39.52 -2.19 65.49
C SER A 167 40.81 -2.94 65.88
N PRO A 168 41.17 -3.04 67.17
CA PRO A 168 42.20 -3.96 67.61
C PRO A 168 41.83 -5.38 67.19
N ASP A 169 42.85 -6.19 66.95
CA ASP A 169 42.82 -7.60 66.60
C ASP A 169 42.29 -8.44 67.78
N ASP A 170 41.06 -8.21 68.23
CA ASP A 170 40.43 -8.84 69.40
C ASP A 170 40.00 -10.30 69.14
N SER A 171 40.64 -11.00 68.19
CA SER A 171 40.28 -12.38 67.81
C SER A 171 41.38 -13.42 68.05
N ILE A 172 42.54 -13.02 68.59
CA ILE A 172 43.68 -13.93 68.81
C ILE A 172 44.22 -13.77 70.24
N ASP A 173 43.36 -13.94 71.25
CA ASP A 173 43.83 -14.25 72.62
C ASP A 173 42.73 -14.91 73.48
N SER A 174 41.79 -15.63 72.85
CA SER A 174 40.71 -16.34 73.56
C SER A 174 40.65 -17.80 73.13
N LEU A 175 41.70 -18.57 73.43
CA LEU A 175 41.67 -20.03 73.55
C LEU A 175 42.63 -20.43 74.68
N ASP A 176 42.14 -20.30 75.92
CA ASP A 176 42.47 -21.20 77.02
C ASP A 176 41.62 -22.48 76.89
#